data_AF-F2PKA5-F1
#
_entry.id   AF-F2PKA5-F1
#
_cell.length_a   1.000
_cell.length_b   1.000
_cell.length_c   1.000
_cell.angle_alpha   90.00
_cell.angle_beta   90.00
_cell.angle_gamma   90.00
#
_symmetry.space_group_name_H-M   'P 1'
#
loop_
_entity.id
_entity.type
_entity.pdbx_description
1 polymer ?
#
loop_
_entity_poly.entity_id
_entity_poly.type
_entity_poly.pdbx_seq_one_letter_code
_entity_poly.pdbx_strand_id
1 'polypeptide(L)'
;MPLILLTGYPCSGLTYRARQLATLFESLQSSLPATSKSRYKIHIVTSHDEAHPRTVYDNAKSEKQARAVVYARVKRLLGRDSIVIVDGMNYIKGWRYQIWCESKEARTTSCVVHVGTPIDQCISTNEARLKRKREMSETCTQQPEPASVDPDVKNMNEPEDEPAPKNTDIETDEEPYPPELLTNLIYRYEEPSTASRWDKPLFTVPRDDTTPPVEDIWFAITGQQITKDENQAGPSSGLFAPTDAEQDEANSTAGALSTATAAKKIFLQQPTSTRPKIVPHQATAAPPKTDPTALYVIEKTTSEIISTIRKYSLEHRSPSSSTYLANPQAPGITIPIPSTQTSIYIPPSTLASAPTDDLAGAGGVLTLPRLQRLRRQWVGMNRAFAGHGHGMGQGKLNGEEVGEAFVRFLNAEFEGMTEF
;
A
#
# COMPACT_ATOMS: atom_id res chain seq x y z
N MET A 1 -20.92 3.03 1.69
CA MET A 1 -20.68 3.06 3.16
C MET A 1 -19.26 3.54 3.39
N PRO A 2 -18.95 4.78 3.06
CA PRO A 2 -17.57 5.19 2.84
C PRO A 2 -16.64 4.96 4.01
N LEU A 3 -15.47 4.37 3.74
CA LEU A 3 -14.34 4.41 4.65
C LEU A 3 -13.34 5.48 4.16
N ILE A 4 -12.95 6.40 5.03
CA ILE A 4 -11.95 7.42 4.74
C ILE A 4 -10.78 7.19 5.69
N LEU A 5 -9.61 6.87 5.14
CA LEU A 5 -8.40 6.64 5.92
C LEU A 5 -7.52 7.88 5.83
N LEU A 6 -7.36 8.60 6.94
CA LEU A 6 -6.38 9.69 6.98
C LEU A 6 -4.97 9.11 7.12
N THR A 7 -3.96 9.79 6.61
CA THR A 7 -2.56 9.42 6.83
C THR A 7 -1.67 10.65 6.76
N GLY A 8 -0.58 10.64 7.52
CA GLY A 8 0.36 11.75 7.58
C GLY A 8 1.32 11.60 8.75
N TYR A 9 2.28 12.51 8.86
CA TYR A 9 3.21 12.55 9.99
C TYR A 9 2.49 12.79 11.32
N PRO A 10 3.10 12.41 12.47
CA PRO A 10 2.62 12.86 13.77
C PRO A 10 2.59 14.40 13.82
N CYS A 11 1.57 14.98 14.47
CA CYS A 11 1.37 16.44 14.56
C CYS A 11 1.15 17.18 13.23
N SER A 12 0.85 16.48 12.12
CA SER A 12 0.54 17.09 10.81
C SER A 12 -0.82 17.77 10.72
N GLY A 13 -1.70 17.63 11.72
CA GLY A 13 -3.06 18.21 11.68
C GLY A 13 -4.13 17.24 11.16
N LEU A 14 -3.89 15.93 11.28
CA LEU A 14 -4.84 14.86 10.91
C LEU A 14 -6.20 15.06 11.57
N THR A 15 -6.25 15.26 12.88
CA THR A 15 -7.48 15.46 13.62
C THR A 15 -8.23 16.73 13.20
N TYR A 16 -7.50 17.80 12.89
CA TYR A 16 -8.10 19.02 12.33
C TYR A 16 -8.78 18.72 10.99
N ARG A 17 -8.08 18.04 10.07
CA ARG A 17 -8.65 17.65 8.76
C ARG A 17 -9.80 16.64 8.90
N ALA A 18 -9.75 15.73 9.88
CA ALA A 18 -10.84 14.79 10.15
C ALA A 18 -12.13 15.52 10.51
N ARG A 19 -12.05 16.48 11.43
CA ARG A 19 -13.19 17.30 11.86
C ARG A 19 -13.67 18.21 10.75
N GLN A 20 -12.74 18.84 10.03
CA GLN A 20 -13.07 19.68 8.88
C GLN A 20 -13.84 18.88 7.81
N LEU A 21 -13.38 17.68 7.44
CA LEU A 21 -14.09 16.81 6.51
C LEU A 21 -15.48 16.42 7.02
N ALA A 22 -15.61 16.09 8.30
CA ALA A 22 -16.91 15.76 8.89
C ALA A 22 -17.89 16.92 8.77
N THR A 23 -17.50 18.13 9.20
CA THR A 23 -18.35 19.34 9.10
C THR A 23 -18.71 19.65 7.64
N LEU A 24 -17.75 19.55 6.73
CA LEU A 24 -17.99 19.83 5.31
C LEU A 24 -18.95 18.78 4.71
N PHE A 25 -18.82 17.50 5.03
CA PHE A 25 -19.76 16.48 4.59
C PHE A 25 -21.17 16.65 5.19
N GLU A 26 -21.29 17.11 6.44
CA GLU A 26 -22.61 17.44 7.03
C GLU A 26 -23.28 18.61 6.30
N SER A 27 -22.51 19.66 6.00
CA SER A 27 -22.99 20.83 5.25
C SER A 27 -23.43 20.44 3.83
N LEU A 28 -22.63 19.61 3.16
CA LEU A 28 -22.88 19.11 1.82
C LEU A 28 -24.14 18.25 1.77
N GLN A 29 -24.31 17.35 2.74
CA GLN A 29 -25.54 16.56 2.87
C GLN A 29 -26.79 17.41 3.11
N SER A 30 -26.66 18.53 3.81
CA SER A 30 -27.77 19.45 4.06
C SER A 30 -28.17 20.24 2.81
N SER A 31 -27.23 20.44 1.88
CA SER A 31 -27.48 21.11 0.59
C SER A 31 -28.15 20.20 -0.45
N LEU A 32 -28.09 18.87 -0.29
CA LEU A 32 -28.63 17.92 -1.24
C LEU A 32 -30.18 17.82 -1.14
N PRO A 33 -30.91 17.69 -2.27
CA PRO A 33 -32.36 17.56 -2.28
C PRO A 33 -32.84 16.34 -1.46
N ALA A 34 -33.95 16.48 -0.74
CA ALA A 34 -34.53 15.45 0.13
C ALA A 34 -34.93 14.12 -0.58
N THR A 35 -34.83 14.08 -1.91
CA THR A 35 -35.10 12.90 -2.75
C THR A 35 -33.90 11.94 -2.83
N SER A 36 -32.71 12.36 -2.37
CA SER A 36 -31.52 11.50 -2.32
C SER A 36 -31.61 10.48 -1.18
N LYS A 37 -30.97 9.32 -1.39
CA LYS A 37 -30.86 8.20 -0.43
C LYS A 37 -30.52 8.69 0.99
N SER A 38 -30.90 7.90 2.00
CA SER A 38 -30.66 8.13 3.43
C SER A 38 -29.37 8.91 3.74
N ARG A 39 -29.49 9.96 4.56
CA ARG A 39 -28.33 10.75 5.03
C ARG A 39 -27.36 9.82 5.76
N TYR A 40 -26.08 9.96 5.46
CA TYR A 40 -25.01 9.25 6.13
C TYR A 40 -24.71 9.86 7.50
N LYS A 41 -24.61 8.99 8.50
CA LYS A 41 -24.02 9.30 9.82
C LYS A 41 -22.51 9.32 9.68
N ILE A 42 -21.87 10.42 10.05
CA ILE A 42 -20.42 10.55 9.98
C ILE A 42 -19.83 10.18 11.34
N HIS A 43 -18.87 9.26 11.34
CA HIS A 43 -18.16 8.80 12.53
C HIS A 43 -16.68 9.04 12.38
N ILE A 44 -16.08 9.75 13.35
CA ILE A 44 -14.63 9.89 13.46
C ILE A 44 -14.13 8.85 14.47
N VAL A 45 -13.26 7.97 14.02
CA VAL A 45 -12.58 6.99 14.87
C VAL A 45 -11.16 7.50 15.11
N THR A 46 -10.91 7.99 16.33
CA THR A 46 -9.58 8.42 16.74
C THR A 46 -8.69 7.22 17.04
N SER A 47 -7.41 7.35 16.69
CA SER A 47 -6.39 6.33 16.99
C SER A 47 -5.91 6.38 18.44
N HIS A 48 -6.14 7.50 19.12
CA HIS A 48 -5.73 7.76 20.49
C HIS A 48 -6.95 8.00 21.37
N ASP A 49 -6.86 7.49 22.59
CA ASP A 49 -7.76 7.77 23.71
C ASP A 49 -6.97 7.70 25.02
N GLU A 50 -7.63 7.98 26.14
CA GLU A 50 -6.99 7.95 27.47
C GLU A 50 -6.39 6.58 27.80
N ALA A 51 -6.98 5.49 27.30
CA ALA A 51 -6.46 4.13 27.49
C ALA A 51 -5.31 3.76 26.54
N HIS A 52 -5.17 4.48 25.42
CA HIS A 52 -4.15 4.28 24.39
C HIS A 52 -3.47 5.63 24.07
N PRO A 53 -2.67 6.15 25.02
CA PRO A 53 -1.96 7.42 24.85
C PRO A 53 -0.94 7.35 23.72
N ARG A 54 -0.39 8.49 23.33
CA ARG A 54 0.57 8.57 22.21
C ARG A 54 1.85 7.75 22.42
N THR A 55 2.18 7.41 23.65
CA THR A 55 3.31 6.53 24.03
C THR A 55 3.11 5.07 23.62
N VAL A 56 1.92 4.64 23.18
CA VAL A 56 1.71 3.25 22.70
C VAL A 56 2.62 2.87 21.53
N TYR A 57 3.16 3.86 20.80
CA TYR A 57 4.10 3.65 19.70
C TYR A 57 5.54 3.31 20.11
N ASP A 58 5.87 3.38 21.41
CA ASP A 58 7.21 3.02 21.91
C ASP A 58 7.51 1.53 21.73
N ASN A 59 6.48 0.67 21.84
CA ASN A 59 6.63 -0.78 21.74
C ASN A 59 5.67 -1.37 20.70
N ALA A 60 6.18 -2.26 19.85
CA ALA A 60 5.40 -2.95 18.82
C ALA A 60 4.19 -3.73 19.39
N LYS A 61 4.30 -4.25 20.63
CA LYS A 61 3.19 -4.97 21.28
C LYS A 61 2.03 -4.05 21.65
N SER A 62 2.31 -2.91 22.29
CA SER A 62 1.29 -1.92 22.67
C SER A 62 0.68 -1.27 21.43
N GLU A 63 1.49 -0.95 20.43
CA GLU A 63 1.01 -0.42 19.15
C GLU A 63 0.05 -1.41 18.47
N LYS A 64 0.39 -2.71 18.43
CA LYS A 64 -0.48 -3.74 17.86
C LYS A 64 -1.82 -3.83 18.61
N GLN A 65 -1.81 -3.69 19.93
CA GLN A 65 -3.03 -3.67 20.74
C GLN A 65 -3.88 -2.43 20.43
N ALA A 66 -3.28 -1.24 20.39
CA ALA A 66 -3.98 -0.01 20.02
C ALA A 66 -4.60 -0.11 18.61
N ARG A 67 -3.85 -0.62 17.63
CA ARG A 67 -4.37 -0.88 16.28
C ARG A 67 -5.52 -1.89 16.28
N ALA A 68 -5.48 -2.93 17.11
CA ALA A 68 -6.58 -3.88 17.22
C ALA A 68 -7.87 -3.21 17.75
N VAL A 69 -7.75 -2.26 18.68
CA VAL A 69 -8.89 -1.49 19.20
C VAL A 69 -9.49 -0.60 18.11
N VAL A 70 -8.65 0.16 17.38
CA VAL A 70 -9.10 0.97 16.24
C VAL A 70 -9.79 0.12 15.20
N TYR A 71 -9.19 -1.02 14.83
CA TYR A 71 -9.77 -1.97 13.87
C TYR A 71 -11.16 -2.45 14.33
N ALA A 72 -11.31 -2.83 15.60
CA ALA A 72 -12.58 -3.27 16.15
C ALA A 72 -13.64 -2.15 16.12
N ARG A 73 -13.26 -0.89 16.40
CA ARG A 73 -14.16 0.27 16.31
C ARG A 73 -14.61 0.54 14.88
N VAL A 74 -13.66 0.58 13.94
CA VAL A 74 -13.96 0.77 12.51
C VAL A 74 -14.91 -0.32 12.01
N LYS A 75 -14.61 -1.59 12.29
CA LYS A 75 -15.44 -2.73 11.90
C LYS A 75 -16.88 -2.64 12.39
N ARG A 76 -17.09 -2.16 13.63
CA ARG A 76 -18.43 -2.00 14.21
C ARG A 76 -19.21 -0.82 13.59
N LEU A 77 -18.51 0.23 13.19
CA LEU A 77 -19.11 1.46 12.67
C LEU A 77 -19.34 1.43 11.16
N LEU A 78 -18.65 0.55 10.43
CA LEU A 78 -18.92 0.32 9.01
C LEU A 78 -20.32 -0.26 8.83
N GLY A 79 -21.22 0.52 8.22
CA GLY A 79 -22.62 0.19 8.04
C GLY A 79 -23.27 0.96 6.89
N ARG A 80 -24.49 0.56 6.51
CA ARG A 80 -25.18 1.01 5.27
C ARG A 80 -25.32 2.53 5.16
N ASP A 81 -25.59 3.18 6.29
CA ASP A 81 -25.86 4.60 6.40
C ASP A 81 -24.75 5.34 7.15
N SER A 82 -23.50 4.84 7.11
CA SER A 82 -22.38 5.51 7.77
C SER A 82 -21.19 5.82 6.85
N ILE A 83 -20.54 6.95 7.14
CA ILE A 83 -19.21 7.33 6.69
C ILE A 83 -18.28 7.23 7.89
N VAL A 84 -17.22 6.43 7.78
CA VAL A 84 -16.25 6.24 8.86
C VAL A 84 -14.93 6.90 8.46
N ILE A 85 -14.54 7.94 9.19
CA ILE A 85 -13.25 8.64 9.05
C ILE A 85 -12.32 8.10 10.12
N VAL A 86 -11.21 7.48 9.70
CA VAL A 86 -10.19 6.97 10.62
C VAL A 86 -9.13 8.04 10.82
N ASP A 87 -9.22 8.73 11.95
CA ASP A 87 -8.28 9.77 12.38
C ASP A 87 -7.06 9.13 13.05
N GLY A 88 -5.95 9.10 12.30
CA GLY A 88 -4.72 8.48 12.73
C GLY A 88 -3.59 8.68 11.73
N MET A 89 -2.37 8.50 12.19
CA MET A 89 -1.18 8.54 11.32
C MET A 89 -1.26 7.47 10.23
N ASN A 90 -1.79 6.30 10.57
CA ASN A 90 -1.97 5.15 9.66
C ASN A 90 -0.71 4.90 8.78
N TYR A 91 0.46 5.01 9.41
CA TYR A 91 1.76 5.18 8.77
C TYR A 91 2.35 3.89 8.20
N ILE A 92 1.79 2.73 8.54
CA ILE A 92 2.26 1.42 8.08
C ILE A 92 1.40 0.98 6.89
N LYS A 93 2.03 0.65 5.75
CA LYS A 93 1.35 0.14 4.55
C LYS A 93 0.54 -1.11 4.80
N GLY A 94 1.08 -2.05 5.59
CA GLY A 94 0.38 -3.27 5.99
C GLY A 94 -0.89 -2.99 6.81
N TRP A 95 -0.89 -1.93 7.61
CA TRP A 95 -2.07 -1.49 8.36
C TRP A 95 -3.12 -0.87 7.44
N ARG A 96 -2.72 0.01 6.52
CA ARG A 96 -3.65 0.56 5.51
C ARG A 96 -4.29 -0.54 4.66
N TYR A 97 -3.50 -1.53 4.26
CA TYR A 97 -4.01 -2.72 3.56
C TYR A 97 -5.04 -3.49 4.39
N GLN A 98 -4.79 -3.71 5.69
CA GLN A 98 -5.73 -4.40 6.58
C GLN A 98 -7.07 -3.66 6.68
N ILE A 99 -7.02 -2.35 6.87
CA ILE A 99 -8.22 -1.50 6.96
C ILE A 99 -8.98 -1.46 5.61
N TRP A 100 -8.25 -1.42 4.49
CA TRP A 100 -8.84 -1.54 3.15
C TRP A 100 -9.52 -2.89 2.92
N CYS A 101 -8.92 -4.00 3.36
CA CYS A 101 -9.56 -5.32 3.28
C CYS A 101 -10.89 -5.34 4.04
N GLU A 102 -10.95 -4.69 5.20
CA GLU A 102 -12.19 -4.59 5.98
C GLU A 102 -13.28 -3.82 5.22
N SER A 103 -12.90 -2.76 4.48
CA SER A 103 -13.85 -2.05 3.62
C SER A 103 -14.36 -2.94 2.49
N LYS A 104 -13.52 -3.82 1.93
CA LYS A 104 -13.94 -4.78 0.89
C LYS A 104 -14.86 -5.85 1.44
N GLU A 105 -14.58 -6.35 2.64
CA GLU A 105 -15.46 -7.31 3.34
C GLU A 105 -16.83 -6.68 3.62
N ALA A 106 -16.84 -5.42 4.09
CA ALA A 106 -18.06 -4.63 4.25
C ALA A 106 -18.70 -4.20 2.91
N ARG A 107 -18.13 -4.60 1.76
CA ARG A 107 -18.58 -4.26 0.39
C ARG A 107 -18.76 -2.76 0.20
N THR A 108 -17.76 -2.00 0.62
CA THR A 108 -17.80 -0.54 0.55
C THR A 108 -16.60 0.11 -0.14
N THR A 109 -16.86 1.32 -0.61
CA THR A 109 -15.88 2.26 -1.13
C THR A 109 -14.98 2.73 0.01
N SER A 110 -13.71 2.94 -0.32
CA SER A 110 -12.69 3.45 0.58
C SER A 110 -11.83 4.45 -0.16
N CYS A 111 -11.36 5.49 0.50
CA CYS A 111 -10.31 6.37 -0.03
C CYS A 111 -9.26 6.67 1.05
N VAL A 112 -8.10 7.16 0.60
CA VAL A 112 -7.03 7.63 1.48
C VAL A 112 -6.87 9.13 1.29
N VAL A 113 -6.82 9.86 2.40
CA VAL A 113 -6.52 11.29 2.43
C VAL A 113 -5.20 11.49 3.16
N HIS A 114 -4.18 11.89 2.41
CA HIS A 114 -2.85 12.20 2.90
C HIS A 114 -2.76 13.67 3.27
N VAL A 115 -2.41 13.96 4.52
CA VAL A 115 -2.15 15.32 4.98
C VAL A 115 -0.67 15.64 4.80
N GLY A 116 -0.35 16.43 3.77
CA GLY A 116 1.02 16.83 3.45
C GLY A 116 1.46 17.98 4.36
N THR A 117 2.31 17.69 5.34
CA THR A 117 2.91 18.71 6.22
C THR A 117 4.42 18.51 6.24
N PRO A 118 5.24 19.57 6.08
CA PRO A 118 6.68 19.45 6.22
C PRO A 118 7.07 19.00 7.63
N ILE A 119 8.17 18.26 7.72
CA ILE A 119 8.66 17.67 8.98
C ILE A 119 8.94 18.77 10.02
N ASP A 120 9.56 19.87 9.62
CA ASP A 120 9.91 20.98 10.52
C ASP A 120 8.68 21.60 11.20
N GLN A 121 7.58 21.72 10.47
CA GLN A 121 6.32 22.23 11.02
C GLN A 121 5.67 21.23 11.98
N CYS A 122 5.82 19.92 11.74
CA CYS A 122 5.37 18.88 12.67
C CYS A 122 6.15 18.93 13.99
N ILE A 123 7.46 19.13 13.92
CA ILE A 123 8.35 19.30 15.09
C ILE A 123 7.95 20.55 15.87
N SER A 124 7.86 21.70 15.20
CA SER A 124 7.46 22.97 15.81
C SER A 124 6.08 22.90 16.47
N THR A 125 5.11 22.24 15.82
CA THR A 125 3.77 22.01 16.40
C THR A 125 3.86 21.17 17.68
N ASN A 126 4.72 20.14 17.70
CA ASN A 126 4.90 19.30 18.88
C ASN A 126 5.60 20.05 20.02
N GLU A 127 6.60 20.88 19.71
CA GLU A 127 7.28 21.75 20.68
C GLU A 127 6.34 22.76 21.32
N ALA A 128 5.45 23.37 20.53
CA ALA A 128 4.41 24.26 21.03
C ALA A 128 3.47 23.53 22.01
N ARG A 129 3.07 22.29 21.69
CA ARG A 129 2.25 21.44 22.59
C ARG A 129 3.00 21.07 23.87
N LEU A 130 4.29 20.77 23.79
CA LEU A 130 5.16 20.50 24.95
C LEU A 130 5.27 21.72 25.86
N LYS A 131 5.47 22.92 25.28
CA LYS A 131 5.54 24.19 26.01
C LYS A 131 4.24 24.47 26.77
N ARG A 132 3.09 24.36 26.09
CA ARG A 132 1.77 24.50 26.70
C ARG A 132 1.54 23.52 27.85
N LYS A 133 1.95 22.26 27.70
CA LYS A 133 1.85 21.24 28.76
C LYS A 133 2.68 21.61 30.00
N ARG A 134 3.88 22.20 29.81
CA ARG A 134 4.73 22.68 30.91
C ARG A 134 4.11 23.89 31.63
N GLU A 135 3.67 24.89 30.87
CA GLU A 135 3.02 26.10 31.42
C GLU A 135 1.77 25.73 32.24
N MET A 136 0.95 24.80 31.75
CA MET A 136 -0.23 24.32 32.46
C MET A 136 0.11 23.55 33.76
N SER A 137 1.22 22.81 33.78
CA SER A 137 1.70 22.14 35.00
C SER A 137 2.29 23.11 36.04
N GLU A 138 2.95 24.16 35.59
CA GLU A 138 3.52 25.21 36.45
C GLU A 138 2.42 26.07 37.09
N THR A 139 1.38 26.39 36.33
CA THR A 139 0.22 27.17 36.82
C THR A 139 -0.58 26.40 37.88
N CYS A 140 -0.65 25.08 37.79
CA CYS A 140 -1.33 24.23 38.78
C CYS A 140 -0.54 24.08 40.09
N THR A 141 0.78 24.27 40.06
CA THR A 141 1.66 24.11 41.23
C THR A 141 1.75 25.39 42.09
N GLN A 142 1.30 26.54 41.57
CA GLN A 142 1.33 27.84 42.25
C GLN A 142 -0.04 28.28 42.82
N GLN A 143 -0.89 27.36 43.28
CA GLN A 143 -2.01 27.74 44.15
C GLN A 143 -1.50 28.01 45.57
N PRO A 144 -1.64 29.23 46.11
CA PRO A 144 -1.36 29.50 47.52
C PRO A 144 -2.41 28.80 48.41
N GLU A 145 -1.96 28.30 49.56
CA GLU A 145 -2.76 27.82 50.69
C GLU A 145 -4.04 28.67 50.91
N PRO A 146 -5.22 28.06 51.20
CA PRO A 146 -6.44 28.81 51.40
C PRO A 146 -6.36 29.64 52.69
N ALA A 147 -6.10 30.93 52.54
CA ALA A 147 -6.37 31.91 53.59
C ALA A 147 -7.89 31.92 53.87
N SER A 148 -8.22 31.84 55.15
CA SER A 148 -9.55 31.88 55.76
C SER A 148 -10.53 32.84 55.09
N VAL A 149 -11.72 32.31 54.76
CA VAL A 149 -12.87 33.05 54.24
C VAL A 149 -13.66 33.63 55.41
N ASP A 150 -13.70 34.96 55.54
CA ASP A 150 -14.80 35.66 56.21
C ASP A 150 -15.88 36.00 55.15
N PRO A 151 -17.17 35.72 55.39
CA PRO A 151 -18.20 35.97 54.39
C PRO A 151 -18.92 37.27 54.73
N ASP A 152 -18.65 38.36 54.00
CA ASP A 152 -19.68 39.38 53.83
C ASP A 152 -19.43 40.31 52.64
N VAL A 153 -20.55 40.80 52.09
CA VAL A 153 -20.72 41.86 51.08
C VAL A 153 -21.05 41.38 49.65
N LYS A 154 -22.35 41.46 49.35
CA LYS A 154 -22.94 41.64 48.02
C LYS A 154 -22.38 42.89 47.35
N ASN A 155 -22.06 42.82 46.05
CA ASN A 155 -22.55 43.84 45.12
C ASN A 155 -22.58 43.37 43.66
N MET A 156 -23.64 43.75 42.96
CA MET A 156 -23.78 43.64 41.51
C MET A 156 -22.97 44.74 40.82
N ASN A 157 -22.52 44.47 39.59
CA ASN A 157 -22.53 45.39 38.43
C ASN A 157 -21.89 44.71 37.20
N GLU A 158 -22.69 44.53 36.15
CA GLU A 158 -22.28 44.73 34.74
C GLU A 158 -22.34 46.25 34.45
N PRO A 159 -21.62 46.86 33.47
CA PRO A 159 -21.61 46.44 32.06
C PRO A 159 -20.34 46.67 31.18
N GLU A 160 -20.32 45.92 30.08
CA GLU A 160 -20.02 46.27 28.66
C GLU A 160 -18.65 46.75 28.12
N ASP A 161 -18.34 46.15 26.95
CA ASP A 161 -17.56 46.58 25.77
C ASP A 161 -16.02 46.66 25.78
N GLU A 162 -15.38 45.73 25.04
CA GLU A 162 -14.31 45.94 24.03
C GLU A 162 -13.99 44.57 23.32
N PRO A 163 -13.44 44.57 22.09
CA PRO A 163 -13.96 43.80 20.97
C PRO A 163 -13.43 42.37 20.81
N ALA A 164 -14.24 41.57 20.13
CA ALA A 164 -14.02 40.18 19.76
C ALA A 164 -12.64 39.88 19.14
N PRO A 165 -11.92 38.83 19.59
CA PRO A 165 -10.84 38.25 18.81
C PRO A 165 -11.44 37.39 17.69
N LYS A 166 -10.85 37.54 16.50
CA LYS A 166 -11.24 36.90 15.25
C LYS A 166 -11.20 35.37 15.38
N ASN A 167 -12.27 34.73 14.89
CA ASN A 167 -12.37 33.29 14.64
C ASN A 167 -11.23 32.78 13.74
N THR A 168 -10.33 31.92 14.24
CA THR A 168 -9.65 30.88 13.42
C THR A 168 -9.11 29.65 14.17
N ASP A 169 -9.21 29.52 15.49
CA ASP A 169 -8.52 28.40 16.16
C ASP A 169 -9.49 27.40 16.77
N ILE A 170 -9.89 26.39 15.99
CA ILE A 170 -10.34 25.11 16.56
C ILE A 170 -9.07 24.43 17.10
N GLU A 171 -8.54 24.94 18.21
CA GLU A 171 -7.34 24.40 18.85
C GLU A 171 -7.66 22.99 19.35
N THR A 172 -6.98 22.00 18.77
CA THR A 172 -7.11 20.63 19.24
C THR A 172 -6.24 20.48 20.50
N ASP A 173 -6.88 20.28 21.65
CA ASP A 173 -6.23 19.98 22.94
C ASP A 173 -5.62 18.57 22.93
N GLU A 174 -4.67 18.38 22.04
CA GLU A 174 -4.01 17.11 21.78
C GLU A 174 -2.72 17.01 22.58
N GLU A 175 -2.55 15.86 23.23
CA GLU A 175 -1.30 15.55 23.93
C GLU A 175 -0.08 15.61 22.99
N PRO A 176 1.07 16.15 23.45
CA PRO A 176 2.32 16.08 22.70
C PRO A 176 2.88 14.65 22.65
N TYR A 177 3.74 14.40 21.66
CA TYR A 177 4.61 13.22 21.61
C TYR A 177 5.94 13.51 22.33
N PRO A 178 6.54 12.52 23.02
CA PRO A 178 7.95 12.59 23.39
C PRO A 178 8.83 12.89 22.17
N PRO A 179 9.85 13.75 22.27
CA PRO A 179 10.62 14.21 21.11
C PRO A 179 11.35 13.07 20.39
N GLU A 180 11.92 12.12 21.14
CA GLU A 180 12.57 10.94 20.55
C GLU A 180 11.57 10.04 19.81
N LEU A 181 10.37 9.85 20.39
CA LEU A 181 9.31 9.06 19.78
C LEU A 181 8.79 9.74 18.49
N LEU A 182 8.64 11.06 18.50
CA LEU A 182 8.23 11.84 17.32
C LEU A 182 9.18 11.60 16.15
N THR A 183 10.49 11.76 16.38
CA THR A 183 11.53 11.55 15.37
C THR A 183 11.53 10.12 14.85
N ASN A 184 11.40 9.14 15.76
CA ASN A 184 11.30 7.73 15.40
C ASN A 184 10.05 7.44 14.53
N LEU A 185 8.91 8.06 14.84
CA LEU A 185 7.67 7.89 14.08
C LEU A 185 7.75 8.52 12.68
N ILE A 186 8.39 9.68 12.56
CA ILE A 186 8.64 10.34 11.27
C ILE A 186 9.51 9.44 10.38
N TYR A 187 10.59 8.87 10.93
CA TYR A 187 11.48 7.98 10.18
C TYR A 187 10.79 6.67 9.74
N ARG A 188 9.86 6.16 10.54
CA ARG A 188 9.09 4.94 10.25
C ARG A 188 7.91 5.18 9.29
N TYR A 189 7.63 6.43 8.91
CA TYR A 189 6.47 6.76 8.10
C TYR A 189 6.59 6.22 6.67
N GLU A 190 5.63 5.41 6.24
CA GLU A 190 5.56 4.91 4.87
C GLU A 190 4.49 5.69 4.09
N GLU A 191 4.93 6.58 3.20
CA GLU A 191 4.03 7.41 2.39
C GLU A 191 3.01 6.57 1.59
N PRO A 192 1.75 7.05 1.47
CA PRO A 192 0.76 6.41 0.62
C PRO A 192 1.16 6.49 -0.86
N SER A 193 0.99 5.40 -1.58
CA SER A 193 1.45 5.30 -2.97
C SER A 193 0.31 5.05 -3.94
N THR A 194 0.25 5.84 -5.02
CA THR A 194 -0.67 5.63 -6.15
C THR A 194 -0.37 4.34 -6.94
N ALA A 195 0.70 3.61 -6.66
CA ALA A 195 0.90 2.26 -7.21
C ALA A 195 0.08 1.21 -6.45
N SER A 196 -0.17 1.43 -5.17
CA SER A 196 -0.86 0.48 -4.29
C SER A 196 -2.37 0.56 -4.45
N ARG A 197 -3.02 -0.57 -4.71
CA ARG A 197 -4.50 -0.64 -4.87
C ARG A 197 -5.28 -0.25 -3.61
N TRP A 198 -4.70 -0.44 -2.43
CA TRP A 198 -5.34 -0.12 -1.14
C TRP A 198 -5.21 1.34 -0.75
N ASP A 199 -4.26 2.07 -1.34
CA ASP A 199 -4.12 3.51 -1.14
C ASP A 199 -4.99 4.32 -2.13
N LYS A 200 -5.73 3.66 -3.03
CA LYS A 200 -6.57 4.32 -4.05
C LYS A 200 -8.04 4.41 -3.64
N PRO A 201 -8.72 5.51 -4.03
CA PRO A 201 -8.17 6.78 -4.54
C PRO A 201 -7.42 7.54 -3.43
N LEU A 202 -6.32 8.20 -3.82
CA LEU A 202 -5.44 8.96 -2.94
C LEU A 202 -5.65 10.45 -3.18
N PHE A 203 -5.94 11.19 -2.11
CA PHE A 203 -6.04 12.64 -2.10
C PHE A 203 -4.93 13.22 -1.22
N THR A 204 -4.04 14.04 -1.77
CA THR A 204 -3.02 14.74 -0.98
C THR A 204 -3.49 16.15 -0.72
N VAL A 205 -3.61 16.51 0.56
CA VAL A 205 -4.07 17.83 1.03
C VAL A 205 -2.94 18.45 1.87
N PRO A 206 -2.22 19.44 1.34
CA PRO A 206 -1.31 20.27 2.12
C PRO A 206 -1.99 20.83 3.37
N ARG A 207 -1.25 21.01 4.47
CA ARG A 207 -1.82 21.59 5.71
C ARG A 207 -2.27 23.04 5.53
N ASP A 208 -1.56 23.82 4.72
CA ASP A 208 -1.81 25.25 4.55
C ASP A 208 -3.05 25.53 3.68
N ASP A 209 -3.55 24.52 2.96
CA ASP A 209 -4.76 24.66 2.14
C ASP A 209 -5.99 24.94 3.01
N THR A 210 -6.76 25.96 2.65
CA THR A 210 -7.93 26.33 3.45
C THR A 210 -8.98 25.22 3.48
N THR A 211 -9.20 24.54 2.36
CA THR A 211 -10.25 23.51 2.23
C THR A 211 -9.75 22.27 1.48
N PRO A 212 -10.02 21.05 1.98
CA PRO A 212 -9.76 19.83 1.22
C PRO A 212 -10.71 19.73 0.00
N PRO A 213 -10.38 18.92 -1.02
CA PRO A 213 -11.23 18.70 -2.20
C PRO A 213 -12.44 17.82 -1.84
N VAL A 214 -13.39 18.37 -1.09
CA VAL A 214 -14.52 17.65 -0.49
C VAL A 214 -15.43 17.05 -1.54
N GLU A 215 -15.68 17.77 -2.64
CA GLU A 215 -16.56 17.32 -3.73
C GLU A 215 -16.01 16.06 -4.41
N ASP A 216 -14.69 16.03 -4.68
CA ASP A 216 -14.02 14.87 -5.28
C ASP A 216 -13.97 13.68 -4.32
N ILE A 217 -13.70 13.93 -3.04
CA ILE A 217 -13.72 12.88 -2.01
C ILE A 217 -15.14 12.33 -1.88
N TRP A 218 -16.16 13.19 -1.86
CA TRP A 218 -17.56 12.79 -1.81
C TRP A 218 -17.96 11.96 -3.02
N PHE A 219 -17.58 12.38 -4.22
CA PHE A 219 -17.82 11.64 -5.45
C PHE A 219 -17.12 10.28 -5.43
N ALA A 220 -15.85 10.22 -5.02
CA ALA A 220 -15.09 8.98 -4.95
C ALA A 220 -15.72 7.94 -4.01
N ILE A 221 -16.35 8.40 -2.93
CA ILE A 221 -16.93 7.49 -1.94
C ILE A 221 -18.42 7.18 -2.15
N THR A 222 -19.20 8.10 -2.72
CA THR A 222 -20.65 7.91 -2.93
C THR A 222 -21.03 7.60 -4.37
N GLY A 223 -20.19 7.99 -5.34
CA GLY A 223 -20.48 7.98 -6.77
C GLY A 223 -21.47 9.08 -7.20
N GLN A 224 -21.82 10.02 -6.32
CA GLN A 224 -22.73 11.13 -6.63
C GLN A 224 -21.94 12.37 -7.02
N GLN A 225 -22.18 12.90 -8.22
CA GLN A 225 -21.70 14.23 -8.60
C GLN A 225 -22.63 15.29 -8.02
N ILE A 226 -22.03 16.34 -7.45
CA ILE A 226 -22.75 17.52 -7.01
C ILE A 226 -22.69 18.48 -8.20
N THR A 227 -23.80 18.62 -8.92
CA THR A 227 -23.91 19.66 -9.94
C THR A 227 -24.09 20.99 -9.21
N LYS A 228 -23.05 21.82 -9.18
CA LYS A 228 -23.27 23.26 -8.96
C LYS A 228 -23.98 23.78 -10.21
N ASP A 229 -25.20 24.28 -10.05
CA ASP A 229 -25.88 25.02 -11.12
C ASP A 229 -25.10 26.32 -11.38
N GLU A 230 -24.13 26.28 -12.29
CA GLU A 230 -23.49 27.48 -12.82
C GLU A 230 -24.29 28.03 -14.00
N ASN A 231 -25.25 28.91 -13.69
CA ASN A 231 -25.67 29.96 -14.62
C ASN A 231 -24.59 31.06 -14.63
N GLN A 232 -23.44 30.83 -15.26
CA GLN A 232 -22.57 31.89 -15.78
C GLN A 232 -21.93 31.46 -17.10
N ALA A 233 -22.39 32.10 -18.18
CA ALA A 233 -21.79 32.02 -19.50
C ALA A 233 -20.49 32.84 -19.56
N GLY A 234 -19.39 32.24 -20.05
CA GLY A 234 -18.17 32.94 -20.45
C GLY A 234 -16.99 31.99 -20.72
N PRO A 235 -16.17 32.18 -21.78
CA PRO A 235 -15.70 31.06 -22.58
C PRO A 235 -14.32 30.50 -22.22
N SER A 236 -14.26 29.16 -22.31
CA SER A 236 -13.18 28.27 -22.75
C SER A 236 -11.71 28.71 -22.67
N SER A 237 -10.93 27.93 -21.93
CA SER A 237 -9.61 27.47 -22.37
C SER A 237 -9.49 26.00 -22.01
N GLY A 238 -9.76 25.15 -23.01
CA GLY A 238 -9.61 23.70 -22.90
C GLY A 238 -8.16 23.27 -23.04
N LEU A 239 -7.93 21.97 -22.87
CA LEU A 239 -7.00 21.19 -23.68
C LEU A 239 -7.31 19.68 -23.51
N PHE A 240 -7.54 19.06 -24.67
CA PHE A 240 -7.57 17.62 -25.00
C PHE A 240 -8.90 16.83 -24.89
N ALA A 241 -9.64 16.87 -26.01
CA ALA A 241 -10.36 15.71 -26.57
C ALA A 241 -9.85 15.45 -28.01
N PRO A 242 -9.93 14.21 -28.51
CA PRO A 242 -9.16 13.73 -29.65
C PRO A 242 -9.81 14.05 -31.00
N THR A 243 -8.96 14.32 -31.99
CA THR A 243 -9.32 14.50 -33.40
C THR A 243 -9.32 13.16 -34.12
N ASP A 244 -10.51 12.67 -34.50
CA ASP A 244 -10.69 11.82 -35.67
C ASP A 244 -10.78 12.73 -36.90
N ALA A 245 -9.94 12.50 -37.90
CA ALA A 245 -10.02 13.14 -39.20
C ALA A 245 -9.94 12.07 -40.28
N GLU A 246 -11.10 11.76 -40.86
CA GLU A 246 -11.24 11.12 -42.16
C GLU A 246 -10.86 12.15 -43.23
N GLN A 247 -10.00 11.75 -44.18
CA GLN A 247 -9.77 12.47 -45.44
C GLN A 247 -10.21 11.55 -46.58
N ASP A 248 -11.29 11.96 -47.25
CA ASP A 248 -11.64 11.59 -48.61
C ASP A 248 -10.72 12.31 -49.59
N GLU A 249 -10.11 11.57 -50.52
CA GLU A 249 -9.69 12.08 -51.84
C GLU A 249 -9.83 10.95 -52.87
N ALA A 250 -10.53 11.26 -53.97
CA ALA A 250 -10.84 10.37 -55.06
C ALA A 250 -9.69 10.30 -56.08
N ASN A 251 -9.34 9.11 -56.55
CA ASN A 251 -9.03 8.95 -57.98
C ASN A 251 -9.19 7.50 -58.48
N SER A 252 -9.67 7.41 -59.72
CA SER A 252 -10.10 6.17 -60.41
C SER A 252 -8.93 5.28 -60.85
N THR A 253 -9.14 3.96 -60.84
CA THR A 253 -8.93 3.06 -62.01
C THR A 253 -9.42 1.64 -61.68
N ALA A 254 -9.86 0.95 -62.73
CA ALA A 254 -10.69 -0.26 -62.76
C ALA A 254 -10.02 -1.56 -62.30
N GLY A 255 -10.84 -2.54 -61.88
CA GLY A 255 -10.49 -3.96 -62.02
C GLY A 255 -11.06 -4.96 -61.00
N ALA A 256 -12.13 -5.66 -61.42
CA ALA A 256 -12.46 -7.06 -61.12
C ALA A 256 -13.23 -7.46 -59.83
N LEU A 257 -14.28 -8.25 -60.10
CA LEU A 257 -15.20 -9.01 -59.24
C LEU A 257 -14.54 -9.89 -58.17
N SER A 258 -15.21 -10.07 -57.03
CA SER A 258 -15.75 -11.38 -56.63
C SER A 258 -16.72 -11.29 -55.44
N THR A 259 -17.85 -11.94 -55.63
CA THR A 259 -19.00 -12.16 -54.74
C THR A 259 -18.68 -13.07 -53.55
N ALA A 260 -19.20 -12.75 -52.36
CA ALA A 260 -19.63 -13.74 -51.37
C ALA A 260 -20.67 -13.17 -50.38
N THR A 261 -21.68 -14.00 -50.15
CA THR A 261 -22.98 -13.75 -49.53
C THR A 261 -22.95 -14.02 -48.02
N ALA A 262 -23.53 -13.16 -47.17
CA ALA A 262 -24.00 -13.58 -45.83
C ALA A 262 -25.03 -12.63 -45.18
N ALA A 263 -26.28 -13.10 -45.18
CA ALA A 263 -27.45 -12.80 -44.35
C ALA A 263 -27.43 -11.66 -43.30
N LYS A 264 -28.30 -10.66 -43.52
CA LYS A 264 -28.84 -9.74 -42.50
C LYS A 264 -29.72 -10.50 -41.50
N LYS A 265 -29.29 -10.59 -40.23
CA LYS A 265 -30.19 -10.86 -39.09
C LYS A 265 -30.62 -9.53 -38.49
N ILE A 266 -31.90 -9.21 -38.65
CA ILE A 266 -32.59 -8.13 -37.94
C ILE A 266 -32.79 -8.59 -36.49
N PHE A 267 -32.17 -7.90 -35.54
CA PHE A 267 -32.49 -8.04 -34.12
C PHE A 267 -33.10 -6.72 -33.63
N LEU A 268 -34.31 -6.83 -33.07
CA LEU A 268 -35.07 -5.75 -32.47
C LEU A 268 -34.28 -5.10 -31.33
N GLN A 269 -34.13 -3.78 -31.36
CA GLN A 269 -33.58 -2.99 -30.26
C GLN A 269 -34.57 -2.98 -29.09
N GLN A 270 -34.14 -3.51 -27.94
CA GLN A 270 -34.77 -3.25 -26.65
C GLN A 270 -34.29 -1.90 -26.08
N PRO A 271 -35.13 -1.17 -25.33
CA PRO A 271 -34.78 0.13 -24.77
C PRO A 271 -33.67 0.03 -23.73
N THR A 272 -32.72 0.94 -23.85
CA THR A 272 -31.48 1.02 -23.08
C THR A 272 -31.74 1.27 -21.60
N SER A 273 -31.25 0.35 -20.76
CA SER A 273 -31.14 0.50 -19.31
C SER A 273 -30.24 1.71 -18.96
N THR A 274 -30.70 2.56 -18.04
CA THR A 274 -29.98 3.74 -17.48
C THR A 274 -28.87 3.38 -16.49
N ARG A 275 -28.33 2.15 -16.55
CA ARG A 275 -27.25 1.72 -15.67
C ARG A 275 -25.90 2.12 -16.27
N PRO A 276 -25.03 2.84 -15.54
CA PRO A 276 -23.68 3.14 -16.01
C PRO A 276 -22.95 1.84 -16.35
N LYS A 277 -22.44 1.76 -17.58
CA LYS A 277 -21.68 0.60 -18.06
C LYS A 277 -20.35 0.58 -17.29
N ILE A 278 -20.14 -0.45 -16.47
CA ILE A 278 -18.91 -0.62 -15.69
C ILE A 278 -17.76 -0.83 -16.67
N VAL A 279 -16.97 0.21 -16.90
CA VAL A 279 -15.72 0.11 -17.65
C VAL A 279 -14.72 -0.64 -16.76
N PRO A 280 -14.26 -1.84 -17.14
CA PRO A 280 -13.26 -2.55 -16.36
C PRO A 280 -12.01 -1.67 -16.27
N HIS A 281 -11.50 -1.45 -15.05
CA HIS A 281 -10.28 -0.67 -14.83
C HIS A 281 -9.16 -1.19 -15.75
N GLN A 282 -8.35 -0.30 -16.33
CA GLN A 282 -7.28 -0.68 -17.27
C GLN A 282 -6.32 -1.74 -16.72
N ALA A 283 -6.17 -1.84 -15.39
CA ALA A 283 -5.40 -2.90 -14.73
C ALA A 283 -5.99 -4.32 -14.88
N THR A 284 -7.30 -4.44 -15.12
CA THR A 284 -8.00 -5.70 -15.40
C THR A 284 -8.05 -6.00 -16.90
N ALA A 285 -7.92 -4.97 -17.75
CA ALA A 285 -7.95 -5.08 -19.20
C ALA A 285 -6.55 -5.29 -19.83
N ALA A 286 -5.47 -4.96 -19.12
CA ALA A 286 -4.12 -5.18 -19.60
C ALA A 286 -3.78 -6.68 -19.58
N PRO A 287 -3.27 -7.26 -20.68
CA PRO A 287 -2.75 -8.62 -20.67
C PRO A 287 -1.61 -8.73 -19.63
N PRO A 288 -1.44 -9.89 -18.98
CA PRO A 288 -0.39 -10.08 -17.99
C PRO A 288 0.98 -9.74 -18.59
N LYS A 289 1.76 -8.90 -17.89
CA LYS A 289 3.10 -8.43 -18.32
C LYS A 289 4.10 -9.59 -18.52
N THR A 290 3.81 -10.76 -17.98
CA THR A 290 4.60 -11.97 -18.07
C THR A 290 3.80 -13.04 -18.79
N ASP A 291 4.38 -13.72 -19.76
CA ASP A 291 3.74 -14.89 -20.36
C ASP A 291 3.60 -15.97 -19.25
N PRO A 292 2.38 -16.32 -18.84
CA PRO A 292 2.16 -17.30 -17.76
C PRO A 292 2.76 -18.66 -18.11
N THR A 293 2.89 -18.96 -19.40
CA THR A 293 3.47 -20.21 -19.91
C THR A 293 4.97 -20.26 -19.65
N ALA A 294 5.69 -19.15 -19.89
CA ALA A 294 7.14 -19.08 -19.71
C ALA A 294 7.55 -19.18 -18.23
N LEU A 295 6.84 -18.47 -17.34
CA LEU A 295 7.08 -18.57 -15.90
C LEU A 295 6.80 -19.97 -15.36
N TYR A 296 5.73 -20.60 -15.82
CA TYR A 296 5.40 -21.98 -15.45
C TYR A 296 6.50 -22.95 -15.86
N VAL A 297 7.06 -22.82 -17.07
CA VAL A 297 8.17 -23.65 -17.55
C VAL A 297 9.40 -23.49 -16.66
N ILE A 298 9.79 -22.25 -16.33
CA ILE A 298 10.91 -21.94 -15.44
C ILE A 298 10.71 -22.55 -14.05
N GLU A 299 9.52 -22.38 -13.47
CA GLU A 299 9.23 -22.90 -12.13
C GLU A 299 9.19 -24.43 -12.09
N LYS A 300 8.69 -25.06 -13.16
CA LYS A 300 8.60 -26.51 -13.29
C LYS A 300 9.98 -27.15 -13.45
N THR A 301 10.78 -26.70 -14.42
CA THR A 301 12.12 -27.27 -14.69
C THR A 301 13.06 -27.14 -13.49
N THR A 302 13.07 -25.97 -12.83
CA THR A 302 13.87 -25.77 -11.61
C THR A 302 13.42 -26.65 -10.44
N SER A 303 12.12 -26.96 -10.35
CA SER A 303 11.60 -27.89 -9.33
C SER A 303 12.02 -29.33 -9.60
N GLU A 304 11.96 -29.75 -10.87
CA GLU A 304 12.39 -31.09 -11.30
C GLU A 304 13.88 -31.30 -10.99
N ILE A 305 14.74 -30.32 -11.28
CA ILE A 305 16.18 -30.38 -10.96
C ILE A 305 16.43 -30.51 -9.45
N ILE A 306 15.71 -29.77 -8.60
CA ILE A 306 15.86 -29.94 -7.14
C ILE A 306 15.40 -31.33 -6.69
N SER A 307 14.34 -31.86 -7.32
CA SER A 307 13.85 -33.20 -7.00
C SER A 307 14.85 -34.30 -7.38
N THR A 308 15.57 -34.15 -8.50
CA THR A 308 16.62 -35.10 -8.92
C THR A 308 17.83 -35.03 -7.99
N ILE A 309 18.27 -33.82 -7.60
CA ILE A 309 19.34 -33.65 -6.59
C ILE A 309 18.97 -34.34 -5.28
N ARG A 310 17.73 -34.15 -4.82
CA ARG A 310 17.25 -34.77 -3.58
C ARG A 310 17.22 -36.29 -3.69
N LYS A 311 16.71 -36.83 -4.79
CA LYS A 311 16.67 -38.27 -5.04
C LYS A 311 18.09 -38.84 -5.05
N TYR A 312 19.00 -38.20 -5.78
CA TYR A 312 20.41 -38.60 -5.84
C TYR A 312 21.07 -38.60 -4.46
N SER A 313 20.86 -37.54 -3.66
CA SER A 313 21.44 -37.43 -2.31
C SER A 313 20.88 -38.45 -1.31
N LEU A 314 19.67 -38.97 -1.54
CA LEU A 314 19.07 -40.03 -0.72
C LEU A 314 19.56 -41.42 -1.13
N GLU A 315 19.80 -41.63 -2.43
CA GLU A 315 20.31 -42.90 -2.98
C GLU A 315 21.81 -43.08 -2.75
N HIS A 316 22.57 -41.98 -2.80
CA HIS A 316 24.02 -41.96 -2.60
C HIS A 316 24.32 -41.28 -1.27
N ARG A 317 24.53 -42.08 -0.22
CA ARG A 317 25.01 -41.56 1.06
C ARG A 317 26.37 -40.90 0.82
N SER A 318 26.40 -39.58 0.90
CA SER A 318 27.61 -38.81 0.63
C SER A 318 28.67 -39.10 1.70
N PRO A 319 29.96 -39.20 1.33
CA PRO A 319 31.04 -39.36 2.30
C PRO A 319 31.14 -38.13 3.21
N SER A 320 31.47 -38.35 4.48
CA SER A 320 31.54 -37.31 5.51
C SER A 320 32.53 -36.20 5.14
N SER A 321 32.22 -34.96 5.55
CA SER A 321 33.09 -33.78 5.34
C SER A 321 34.51 -33.99 5.88
N SER A 322 34.62 -34.72 6.99
CA SER A 322 35.90 -35.16 7.59
C SER A 322 36.79 -35.99 6.65
N THR A 323 36.20 -36.71 5.69
CA THR A 323 36.95 -37.50 4.70
C THR A 323 37.66 -36.59 3.69
N TYR A 324 37.03 -35.47 3.32
CA TYR A 324 37.59 -34.50 2.38
C TYR A 324 38.63 -33.58 3.04
N LEU A 325 38.49 -33.29 4.33
CA LEU A 325 39.55 -32.62 5.11
C LEU A 325 40.82 -33.48 5.23
N ALA A 326 40.67 -34.80 5.38
CA ALA A 326 41.79 -35.72 5.50
C ALA A 326 42.47 -36.04 4.15
N ASN A 327 41.75 -35.92 3.04
CA ASN A 327 42.28 -36.15 1.69
C ASN A 327 41.87 -35.02 0.72
N PRO A 328 42.67 -33.94 0.61
CA PRO A 328 42.39 -32.80 -0.27
C PRO A 328 42.41 -33.14 -1.77
N GLN A 329 42.93 -34.32 -2.15
CA GLN A 329 42.96 -34.80 -3.54
C GLN A 329 41.77 -35.70 -3.90
N ALA A 330 40.82 -35.91 -2.99
CA ALA A 330 39.64 -36.72 -3.26
C ALA A 330 38.76 -36.09 -4.36
N PRO A 331 38.17 -36.90 -5.26
CA PRO A 331 37.32 -36.38 -6.32
C PRO A 331 36.03 -35.76 -5.76
N GLY A 332 35.63 -34.61 -6.31
CA GLY A 332 34.36 -33.95 -6.01
C GLY A 332 33.14 -34.78 -6.40
N ILE A 333 31.96 -34.42 -5.87
CA ILE A 333 30.71 -35.14 -6.14
C ILE A 333 30.10 -34.62 -7.43
N THR A 334 29.81 -35.54 -8.36
CA THR A 334 29.15 -35.22 -9.63
C THR A 334 27.74 -35.83 -9.65
N ILE A 335 26.72 -34.99 -9.76
CA ILE A 335 25.31 -35.37 -9.79
C ILE A 335 24.81 -35.29 -11.24
N PRO A 336 24.48 -36.42 -11.90
CA PRO A 336 23.91 -36.41 -13.24
C PRO A 336 22.45 -35.97 -13.19
N ILE A 337 22.08 -35.02 -14.06
CA ILE A 337 20.70 -34.58 -14.23
C ILE A 337 20.22 -35.09 -15.60
N PRO A 338 19.18 -35.95 -15.66
CA PRO A 338 18.73 -36.53 -16.92
C PRO A 338 18.18 -35.51 -17.94
N SER A 339 17.78 -34.33 -17.48
CA SER A 339 17.18 -33.27 -18.29
C SER A 339 18.18 -32.24 -18.84
N THR A 340 19.48 -32.33 -18.49
CA THR A 340 20.50 -31.36 -18.91
C THR A 340 21.79 -32.06 -19.37
N GLN A 341 22.51 -31.46 -20.32
CA GLN A 341 23.80 -31.99 -20.78
C GLN A 341 24.91 -31.80 -19.72
N THR A 342 24.83 -30.72 -18.94
CA THR A 342 25.75 -30.43 -17.84
C THR A 342 25.32 -31.16 -16.57
N SER A 343 26.26 -31.81 -15.88
CA SER A 343 26.06 -32.35 -14.53
C SER A 343 26.34 -31.28 -13.47
N ILE A 344 25.74 -31.44 -12.29
CA ILE A 344 26.12 -30.60 -11.14
C ILE A 344 27.42 -31.15 -10.56
N TYR A 345 28.41 -30.29 -10.41
CA TYR A 345 29.70 -30.63 -9.83
C TYR A 345 29.90 -29.85 -8.53
N ILE A 346 30.20 -30.57 -7.46
CA ILE A 346 30.51 -29.99 -6.16
C ILE A 346 32.01 -30.21 -5.90
N PRO A 347 32.81 -29.12 -5.86
CA PRO A 347 34.23 -29.21 -5.59
C PRO A 347 34.54 -29.85 -4.23
N PRO A 348 35.67 -30.57 -4.10
CA PRO A 348 36.07 -31.18 -2.83
C PRO A 348 36.32 -30.14 -1.72
N SER A 349 36.76 -28.93 -2.07
CA SER A 349 36.89 -27.79 -1.16
C SER A 349 35.56 -27.36 -0.53
N THR A 350 34.49 -27.30 -1.33
CA THR A 350 33.14 -26.98 -0.85
C THR A 350 32.59 -28.07 0.08
N LEU A 351 32.96 -29.33 -0.16
CA LEU A 351 32.62 -30.46 0.71
C LEU A 351 33.43 -30.45 2.02
N ALA A 352 34.69 -30.02 1.96
CA ALA A 352 35.56 -29.87 3.13
C ALA A 352 35.14 -28.68 4.03
N SER A 353 34.62 -27.61 3.43
CA SER A 353 34.06 -26.44 4.15
C SER A 353 32.60 -26.63 4.58
N ALA A 354 31.98 -27.78 4.30
CA ALA A 354 30.60 -28.01 4.70
C ALA A 354 30.48 -27.99 6.24
N PRO A 355 29.49 -27.26 6.80
CA PRO A 355 29.36 -27.14 8.26
C PRO A 355 28.88 -28.43 8.93
N THR A 356 28.42 -29.42 8.14
CA THR A 356 27.90 -30.69 8.63
C THR A 356 28.33 -31.85 7.73
N ASP A 357 28.58 -33.00 8.35
CA ASP A 357 28.95 -34.25 7.66
C ASP A 357 27.85 -34.79 6.73
N ASP A 358 26.59 -34.49 7.01
CA ASP A 358 25.47 -34.83 6.12
C ASP A 358 25.18 -33.66 5.17
N LEU A 359 25.44 -33.86 3.87
CA LEU A 359 25.23 -32.85 2.84
C LEU A 359 23.75 -32.49 2.65
N ALA A 360 22.82 -33.43 2.90
CA ALA A 360 21.38 -33.19 2.84
C ALA A 360 20.74 -32.95 4.22
N GLY A 361 21.48 -33.25 5.29
CA GLY A 361 21.10 -33.02 6.69
C GLY A 361 21.15 -31.55 7.07
N ALA A 362 20.56 -31.18 8.21
CA ALA A 362 20.41 -29.79 8.63
C ALA A 362 21.74 -29.01 8.64
N GLY A 363 21.86 -27.96 7.82
CA GLY A 363 23.07 -27.17 7.66
C GLY A 363 23.92 -27.52 6.43
N GLY A 364 23.69 -28.69 5.81
CA GLY A 364 24.45 -29.16 4.66
C GLY A 364 24.27 -28.36 3.36
N VAL A 365 25.22 -28.55 2.44
CA VAL A 365 25.30 -27.84 1.15
C VAL A 365 24.14 -28.19 0.20
N LEU A 366 23.60 -29.41 0.29
CA LEU A 366 22.48 -29.92 -0.51
C LEU A 366 21.15 -29.93 0.25
N THR A 367 21.02 -29.13 1.31
CA THR A 367 19.79 -29.04 2.09
C THR A 367 18.63 -28.45 1.29
N LEU A 368 17.42 -29.00 1.50
CA LEU A 368 16.21 -28.53 0.81
C LEU A 368 15.94 -27.02 1.03
N PRO A 369 16.04 -26.45 2.26
CA PRO A 369 15.88 -25.01 2.45
C PRO A 369 16.86 -24.16 1.64
N ARG A 370 18.12 -24.61 1.52
CA ARG A 370 19.18 -23.90 0.77
C ARG A 370 18.93 -23.97 -0.73
N LEU A 371 18.66 -25.16 -1.28
CA LEU A 371 18.32 -25.33 -2.70
C LEU A 371 17.09 -24.50 -3.09
N GLN A 372 16.07 -24.44 -2.23
CA GLN A 372 14.88 -23.60 -2.47
C GLN A 372 15.19 -22.11 -2.40
N ARG A 373 16.17 -21.68 -1.59
CA ARG A 373 16.65 -20.28 -1.56
C ARG A 373 17.36 -19.92 -2.86
N LEU A 374 18.30 -20.75 -3.31
CA LEU A 374 19.00 -20.58 -4.58
C LEU A 374 18.04 -20.56 -5.77
N ARG A 375 17.02 -21.43 -5.77
CA ARG A 375 15.95 -21.39 -6.77
C ARG A 375 15.18 -20.08 -6.76
N ARG A 376 14.75 -19.59 -5.60
CA ARG A 376 14.02 -18.31 -5.52
C ARG A 376 14.87 -17.13 -6.00
N GLN A 377 16.16 -17.14 -5.69
CA GLN A 377 17.13 -16.14 -6.17
C GLN A 377 17.23 -16.17 -7.70
N TRP A 378 17.44 -17.35 -8.28
CA TRP A 378 17.56 -17.51 -9.73
C TRP A 378 16.26 -17.21 -10.47
N VAL A 379 15.11 -17.69 -9.99
CA VAL A 379 13.79 -17.38 -10.56
C VAL A 379 13.48 -15.89 -10.46
N GLY A 380 13.87 -15.24 -9.36
CA GLY A 380 13.71 -13.79 -9.19
C GLY A 380 14.51 -12.97 -10.22
N MET A 381 15.77 -13.36 -10.45
CA MET A 381 16.64 -12.74 -11.46
C MET A 381 16.12 -12.96 -12.88
N ASN A 382 15.62 -14.16 -13.16
CA ASN A 382 15.16 -14.55 -14.49
C ASN A 382 13.69 -14.24 -14.79
N ARG A 383 12.94 -13.73 -13.80
CA ARG A 383 11.52 -13.33 -13.96
C ARG A 383 11.34 -12.24 -15.01
N ALA A 384 12.30 -11.31 -15.14
CA ALA A 384 12.26 -10.25 -16.15
C ALA A 384 12.39 -10.81 -17.58
N PHE A 385 13.15 -11.89 -17.77
CA PHE A 385 13.38 -12.52 -19.06
C PHE A 385 12.18 -13.35 -19.57
N ALA A 386 11.22 -13.65 -18.69
CA ALA A 386 9.93 -14.24 -19.04
C ALA A 386 8.85 -13.19 -19.41
N GLY A 387 9.14 -11.90 -19.25
CA GLY A 387 8.23 -10.79 -19.51
C GLY A 387 8.64 -9.95 -20.71
N HIS A 388 8.17 -10.35 -21.90
CA HIS A 388 8.09 -9.56 -23.15
C HIS A 388 9.36 -8.88 -23.70
N GLY A 389 9.65 -9.18 -24.98
CA GLY A 389 10.64 -8.48 -25.78
C GLY A 389 10.28 -7.01 -25.96
N HIS A 390 10.93 -6.13 -25.20
CA HIS A 390 11.22 -4.72 -25.55
C HIS A 390 12.09 -4.02 -24.49
N GLY A 391 12.94 -4.77 -23.76
CA GLY A 391 14.02 -4.20 -22.96
C GLY A 391 15.34 -4.40 -23.69
N MET A 392 16.13 -3.34 -23.86
CA MET A 392 17.53 -3.43 -24.26
C MET A 392 18.27 -4.42 -23.35
N GLY A 393 18.62 -5.59 -23.89
CA GLY A 393 19.35 -6.64 -23.17
C GLY A 393 19.04 -7.99 -23.80
N GLN A 394 20.05 -8.64 -24.36
CA GLN A 394 19.93 -9.80 -25.24
C GLN A 394 19.34 -11.04 -24.54
N GLY A 395 18.41 -11.73 -25.20
CA GLY A 395 18.12 -13.15 -24.98
C GLY A 395 16.72 -13.48 -24.44
N LYS A 396 15.92 -14.20 -25.24
CA LYS A 396 14.79 -15.00 -24.75
C LYS A 396 15.39 -16.31 -24.25
N LEU A 397 15.24 -16.62 -22.97
CA LEU A 397 15.63 -17.95 -22.44
C LEU A 397 14.65 -18.98 -23.01
N ASN A 398 15.13 -19.87 -23.87
CA ASN A 398 14.32 -20.97 -24.39
C ASN A 398 14.03 -21.96 -23.26
N GLY A 399 12.84 -22.58 -23.26
CA GLY A 399 12.43 -23.51 -22.21
C GLY A 399 13.39 -24.69 -21.99
N GLU A 400 14.14 -25.06 -23.02
CA GLU A 400 15.18 -26.10 -22.99
C GLU A 400 16.49 -25.60 -22.35
N GLU A 401 16.83 -24.33 -22.55
CA GLU A 401 18.05 -23.70 -22.01
C GLU A 401 17.91 -23.33 -20.52
N VAL A 402 16.69 -23.14 -20.04
CA VAL A 402 16.38 -22.80 -18.63
C VAL A 402 16.98 -23.83 -17.67
N GLY A 403 16.89 -25.12 -18.01
CA GLY A 403 17.46 -26.18 -17.18
C GLY A 403 18.99 -26.08 -17.10
N GLU A 404 19.64 -25.90 -18.25
CA GLU A 404 21.10 -25.79 -18.33
C GLU A 404 21.62 -24.52 -17.64
N ALA A 405 20.95 -23.39 -17.84
CA ALA A 405 21.28 -22.13 -17.18
C ALA A 405 21.15 -22.22 -15.65
N PHE A 406 20.15 -22.95 -15.15
CA PHE A 406 20.01 -23.18 -13.71
C PHE A 406 21.12 -24.09 -13.16
N VAL A 407 21.50 -25.14 -13.89
CA VAL A 407 22.61 -26.02 -13.50
C VAL A 407 23.95 -25.27 -13.48
N ARG A 408 24.22 -24.43 -14.48
CA ARG A 408 25.42 -23.57 -14.51
C ARG A 408 25.44 -22.60 -13.34
N PHE A 409 24.30 -22.01 -13.00
CA PHE A 409 24.17 -21.15 -11.82
C PHE A 409 24.47 -21.90 -10.52
N LEU A 410 23.93 -23.11 -10.35
CA LEU A 410 24.23 -23.94 -9.17
C LEU A 410 25.73 -24.28 -9.08
N ASN A 411 26.36 -24.66 -10.20
CA ASN A 411 27.79 -24.94 -10.22
C ASN A 411 28.63 -23.70 -9.83
N ALA A 412 28.29 -22.52 -10.36
CA ALA A 412 28.97 -21.27 -9.99
C ALA A 412 28.82 -20.94 -8.49
N GLU A 413 27.62 -21.14 -7.92
CA GLU A 413 27.39 -20.93 -6.49
C GLU A 413 28.15 -21.95 -5.63
N PHE A 414 28.26 -23.21 -6.06
CA PHE A 414 29.05 -24.23 -5.36
C PHE A 414 30.55 -24.01 -5.49
N GLU A 415 31.02 -23.43 -6.59
CA GLU A 415 32.43 -23.04 -6.81
C GLU A 415 32.81 -21.78 -6.04
N GLY A 416 31.93 -20.77 -5.96
CA GLY A 416 32.17 -19.53 -5.20
C GLY A 416 32.30 -19.73 -3.68
N MET A 417 31.95 -20.91 -3.15
CA MET A 417 32.20 -21.28 -1.75
C MET A 417 33.67 -21.60 -1.45
N THR A 418 34.53 -21.61 -2.46
CA THR A 418 35.96 -21.95 -2.31
C THR A 418 36.85 -20.74 -2.02
N GLU A 419 36.35 -19.52 -2.19
CA GLU A 419 37.13 -18.27 -2.06
C GLU A 419 37.00 -17.59 -0.67
N PHE A 420 36.42 -18.26 0.33
CA PHE A 420 36.25 -17.71 1.69
C PHE A 420 36.96 -18.52 2.77
#